data_AF-A0A1G8MH83-F1
#
_entry.id   AF-A0A1G8MH83-F1
#
_cell.length_a   1.000
_cell.length_b   1.000
_cell.length_c   1.000
_cell.angle_alpha   90.00
_cell.angle_beta   90.00
_cell.angle_gamma   90.00
#
_symmetry.space_group_name_H-M   'P 1'
#
loop_
_entity.id
_entity.type
_entity.pdbx_description
1 polymer ?
#
loop_
_entity_poly.entity_id
_entity_poly.type
_entity_poly.pdbx_seq_one_letter_code
_entity_poly.pdbx_strand_id
1 'polypeptide(L)'
;MNKMLTGLTVWTLFLVLMGVFFPIPTTTDLGIIGKILQSITIYGFFSLTPIVFYGSIVSLASDWLARRIKWHFQPLSFFFHIAGACTAYIVTQNIDITLMAVLAAVLFFVADRFFMLLKDSSQRFYLVKNLPIVLGFVGVTIMVFGSSFV
;
A
#
# COMPACT_ATOMS: atom_id res chain seq x y z
N MET A 1 5.13 12.02 8.35
CA MET A 1 6.05 10.97 7.86
C MET A 1 6.37 11.26 6.39
N ASN A 2 7.46 10.75 5.82
CA ASN A 2 7.66 10.80 4.36
C ASN A 2 6.59 9.89 3.71
N LYS A 3 5.75 10.44 2.83
CA LYS A 3 4.64 9.70 2.21
C LYS A 3 5.12 8.54 1.35
N MET A 4 6.24 8.67 0.65
CA MET A 4 6.82 7.55 -0.11
C MET A 4 7.25 6.40 0.79
N LEU A 5 7.78 6.69 1.98
CA LEU A 5 8.11 5.65 2.97
C LEU A 5 6.83 4.96 3.47
N THR A 6 5.78 5.73 3.79
CA THR A 6 4.46 5.15 4.10
C THR A 6 3.97 4.28 2.94
N GLY A 7 4.10 4.74 1.70
CA GLY A 7 3.76 4.00 0.49
C GLY A 7 4.51 2.66 0.36
N LEU A 8 5.81 2.61 0.68
CA LEU A 8 6.58 1.36 0.70
C LEU A 8 6.08 0.36 1.76
N THR A 9 5.70 0.87 2.94
CA THR A 9 5.09 0.04 3.98
C THR A 9 3.76 -0.53 3.50
N VAL A 10 2.91 0.32 2.94
CA VAL A 10 1.58 -0.05 2.44
C VAL A 10 1.70 -1.04 1.30
N TRP A 11 2.62 -0.81 0.37
CA TRP A 11 2.91 -1.73 -0.74
C TRP A 11 3.28 -3.10 -0.20
N THR A 12 4.25 -3.18 0.72
CA THR A 12 4.67 -4.45 1.33
C THR A 12 3.51 -5.18 2.01
N LEU A 13 2.71 -4.47 2.81
CA LEU A 13 1.54 -5.05 3.47
C LEU A 13 0.50 -5.52 2.46
N PHE A 14 0.25 -4.72 1.43
CA PHE A 14 -0.66 -5.07 0.34
C PHE A 14 -0.22 -6.36 -0.36
N LEU A 15 1.08 -6.52 -0.65
CA LEU A 15 1.59 -7.74 -1.29
C LEU A 15 1.28 -9.00 -0.48
N VAL A 16 1.56 -8.95 0.82
CA VAL A 16 1.35 -10.08 1.72
C VAL A 16 -0.14 -10.40 1.82
N LEU A 17 -0.98 -9.38 2.02
CA LEU A 17 -2.44 -9.57 2.12
C LEU A 17 -3.01 -10.14 0.82
N MET A 18 -2.70 -9.53 -0.32
CA MET A 18 -3.23 -9.97 -1.61
C MET A 18 -2.70 -11.35 -2.00
N GLY A 19 -1.40 -11.60 -1.83
CA GLY A 19 -0.81 -12.89 -2.16
C GLY A 19 -1.34 -14.05 -1.33
N VAL A 20 -1.63 -13.82 -0.05
CA VAL A 20 -2.15 -14.86 0.86
C VAL A 20 -3.65 -15.09 0.68
N PHE A 21 -4.45 -14.01 0.61
CA PHE A 21 -5.91 -14.12 0.58
C PHE A 21 -6.49 -14.26 -0.83
N PHE A 22 -5.78 -13.77 -1.85
CA PHE A 22 -6.25 -13.76 -3.23
C PHE A 22 -5.15 -14.26 -4.18
N PRO A 23 -4.65 -15.50 -4.01
CA PRO A 23 -3.65 -16.04 -4.91
C PRO A 23 -4.19 -16.13 -6.35
N ILE A 24 -3.44 -15.56 -7.28
CA ILE A 24 -3.75 -15.56 -8.71
C ILE A 24 -3.55 -17.00 -9.24
N PRO A 25 -4.49 -17.51 -10.06
CA PRO A 25 -4.32 -18.79 -10.73
C PRO A 25 -3.06 -18.81 -11.60
N THR A 26 -2.22 -19.81 -11.40
CA THR A 26 -0.97 -20.02 -12.15
C THR A 26 -1.18 -21.10 -13.21
N THR A 27 -0.44 -21.02 -14.32
CA THR A 27 -0.47 -22.03 -15.38
C THR A 27 0.33 -23.29 -15.03
N THR A 28 1.13 -23.22 -13.96
CA THR A 28 1.93 -24.32 -13.42
C THR A 28 1.20 -25.02 -12.26
N ASP A 29 1.37 -26.35 -12.17
CA ASP A 29 0.87 -27.20 -11.07
C ASP A 29 1.67 -26.99 -9.77
N LEU A 30 1.71 -25.74 -9.32
CA LEU A 30 2.33 -25.39 -8.06
C LEU A 30 1.41 -25.74 -6.88
N GLY A 31 2.02 -26.22 -5.80
CA GLY A 31 1.36 -26.28 -4.50
C GLY A 31 0.91 -24.88 -4.03
N ILE A 32 0.04 -24.85 -3.01
CA ILE A 32 -0.58 -23.62 -2.49
C ILE A 32 0.47 -22.54 -2.15
N ILE A 33 1.58 -22.92 -1.53
CA ILE A 33 2.67 -22.00 -1.17
C ILE A 33 3.31 -21.37 -2.41
N GLY A 34 3.54 -22.15 -3.46
CA GLY A 34 4.09 -21.65 -4.73
C GLY A 34 3.15 -20.65 -5.39
N LYS A 35 1.83 -20.90 -5.37
CA LYS A 35 0.82 -19.98 -5.89
C LYS A 35 0.81 -18.65 -5.13
N ILE A 36 0.91 -18.69 -3.79
CA ILE A 36 1.01 -17.48 -2.96
C ILE A 36 2.26 -16.67 -3.33
N LEU A 37 3.43 -17.32 -3.41
CA LEU A 37 4.69 -16.65 -3.73
C LEU A 37 4.72 -16.04 -5.14
N GLN A 38 4.17 -16.73 -6.13
CA GLN A 38 4.02 -16.16 -7.48
C GLN A 38 3.03 -14.98 -7.49
N SER A 39 1.93 -15.08 -6.72
CA SER A 39 0.96 -13.97 -6.59
C SER A 39 1.59 -12.73 -5.95
N ILE A 40 2.39 -12.92 -4.90
CA ILE A 40 3.17 -11.82 -4.28
C ILE A 40 4.07 -11.14 -5.30
N THR A 41 4.65 -11.92 -6.22
CA THR A 41 5.50 -11.39 -7.30
C THR A 41 4.70 -10.51 -8.26
N ILE A 42 3.58 -11.02 -8.75
CA ILE A 42 2.70 -10.32 -9.69
C ILE A 42 2.15 -9.04 -9.05
N TYR A 43 1.55 -9.15 -7.86
CA TYR A 43 1.08 -7.98 -7.12
C TYR A 43 2.24 -7.02 -6.83
N GLY A 44 3.42 -7.53 -6.51
CA GLY A 44 4.65 -6.76 -6.27
C GLY A 44 4.95 -5.81 -7.40
N PHE A 45 5.09 -6.38 -8.59
CA PHE A 45 5.45 -5.65 -9.79
C PHE A 45 4.38 -4.63 -10.21
N PHE A 46 3.12 -5.06 -10.29
CA PHE A 46 2.05 -4.20 -10.83
C PHE A 46 1.54 -3.14 -9.83
N SER A 47 1.67 -3.38 -8.52
CA SER A 47 1.17 -2.44 -7.50
C SER A 47 2.22 -1.46 -6.97
N LEU A 48 3.52 -1.66 -7.27
CA LEU A 48 4.58 -0.76 -6.78
C LEU A 48 4.33 0.69 -7.22
N THR A 49 4.16 0.92 -8.52
CA THR A 49 3.96 2.28 -9.04
C THR A 49 2.65 2.90 -8.55
N PRO A 50 1.50 2.21 -8.66
CA PRO A 50 0.22 2.74 -8.16
C PRO A 50 0.21 3.04 -6.65
N ILE A 51 0.82 2.20 -5.82
CA ILE A 51 0.76 2.38 -4.36
C ILE A 51 1.82 3.36 -3.88
N VAL A 52 3.08 3.17 -4.27
CA VAL A 52 4.20 3.96 -3.72
C VAL A 52 4.20 5.37 -4.28
N PHE A 53 3.99 5.54 -5.59
CA PHE A 53 4.05 6.87 -6.20
C PHE A 53 2.67 7.53 -6.24
N TYR A 54 1.71 6.92 -6.92
CA TYR A 54 0.39 7.51 -7.06
C TYR A 54 -0.32 7.63 -5.71
N GLY A 55 -0.31 6.58 -4.88
CA GLY A 55 -0.86 6.62 -3.52
C GLY A 55 -0.23 7.71 -2.64
N SER A 56 1.10 7.91 -2.74
CA SER A 56 1.77 8.99 -2.01
C SER A 56 1.35 10.37 -2.47
N ILE A 57 1.18 10.59 -3.78
CA ILE A 57 0.71 11.86 -4.36
C ILE A 57 -0.72 12.14 -3.90
N VAL A 58 -1.62 11.16 -4.02
CA VAL A 58 -3.01 11.25 -3.54
C VAL A 58 -3.02 11.56 -2.05
N SER A 59 -2.15 10.94 -1.27
CA SER A 59 -2.07 11.17 0.17
C SER A 59 -1.63 12.58 0.53
N LEU A 60 -0.61 13.11 -0.16
CA LEU A 60 -0.15 14.49 -0.01
C LEU A 60 -1.27 15.48 -0.37
N ALA A 61 -1.93 15.26 -1.51
CA ALA A 61 -3.02 16.10 -2.00
C ALA A 61 -4.21 16.08 -1.03
N SER A 62 -4.57 14.91 -0.52
CA SER A 62 -5.67 14.72 0.44
C SER A 62 -5.43 15.46 1.75
N ASP A 63 -4.23 15.31 2.34
CA ASP A 63 -3.87 16.04 3.55
C ASP A 63 -3.81 17.56 3.29
N TRP A 64 -3.28 17.97 2.14
CA TRP A 64 -3.21 19.37 1.77
C TRP A 64 -4.61 19.99 1.64
N LEU A 65 -5.52 19.31 0.96
CA LEU A 65 -6.90 19.78 0.77
C LEU A 65 -7.67 19.78 2.09
N ALA A 66 -7.54 18.72 2.90
CA ALA A 66 -8.21 18.64 4.19
C ALA A 66 -7.76 19.74 5.16
N ARG A 67 -6.47 20.13 5.14
CA ARG A 67 -5.97 21.26 5.94
C ARG A 67 -6.57 22.61 5.54
N ARG A 68 -6.91 22.80 4.25
CA ARG A 68 -7.51 24.06 3.76
C ARG A 68 -8.93 24.25 4.27
N ILE A 69 -9.68 23.16 4.42
CA ILE A 69 -11.10 23.20 4.79
C ILE A 69 -11.28 23.37 6.32
N LYS A 70 -10.23 23.10 7.13
CA LYS A 70 -10.17 23.28 8.60
C LYS A 70 -11.26 22.56 9.43
N TRP A 71 -12.16 21.82 8.80
CA TRP A 71 -13.20 21.03 9.44
C TRP A 71 -12.78 19.55 9.49
N HIS A 72 -12.89 18.92 10.67
CA HIS A 72 -12.55 17.51 10.94
C HIS A 72 -11.49 16.91 10.00
N PHE A 73 -10.27 17.44 10.08
CA PHE A 73 -9.15 17.13 9.18
C PHE A 73 -8.98 15.63 8.87
N GLN A 74 -9.16 14.79 9.88
CA GLN A 74 -8.95 13.34 9.81
C GLN A 74 -9.97 12.61 8.92
N PRO A 75 -11.29 12.65 9.22
CA PRO A 75 -12.31 12.13 8.32
C PRO A 75 -12.21 12.67 6.90
N LEU A 76 -11.96 13.97 6.76
CA LEU A 76 -11.92 14.62 5.47
C LEU A 76 -10.73 14.13 4.61
N SER A 77 -9.56 13.98 5.22
CA SER A 77 -8.40 13.35 4.58
C SER A 77 -8.67 11.91 4.16
N PHE A 78 -9.42 11.14 4.96
CA PHE A 78 -9.78 9.77 4.63
C PHE A 78 -10.69 9.73 3.39
N PHE A 79 -11.76 10.53 3.37
CA PHE A 79 -12.66 10.59 2.22
C PHE A 79 -11.96 11.02 0.94
N PHE A 80 -11.01 11.96 1.01
CA PHE A 80 -10.20 12.35 -0.16
C PHE A 80 -9.27 11.23 -0.63
N HIS A 81 -8.72 10.40 0.26
CA HIS A 81 -7.95 9.22 -0.16
C HIS A 81 -8.83 8.21 -0.89
N ILE A 82 -10.02 7.93 -0.36
CA ILE A 82 -10.97 7.01 -0.99
C ILE A 82 -11.42 7.56 -2.35
N ALA A 83 -11.77 8.85 -2.43
CA ALA A 83 -12.13 9.50 -3.69
C ALA A 83 -10.99 9.43 -4.71
N GLY A 84 -9.74 9.66 -4.28
CA GLY A 84 -8.56 9.47 -5.11
C GLY A 84 -8.46 8.03 -5.63
N ALA A 85 -8.57 7.03 -4.75
CA ALA A 85 -8.57 5.62 -5.17
C ALA A 85 -9.68 5.27 -6.16
N CYS A 86 -10.88 5.83 -6.00
CA CYS A 86 -11.99 5.63 -6.93
C CYS A 86 -11.69 6.15 -8.35
N THR A 87 -10.74 7.07 -8.53
CA THR A 87 -10.32 7.49 -9.87
C THR A 87 -9.65 6.37 -10.67
N ALA A 88 -9.18 5.30 -10.00
CA ALA A 88 -8.70 4.09 -10.68
C ALA A 88 -9.80 3.46 -11.54
N TYR A 89 -11.07 3.54 -11.15
CA TYR A 89 -12.19 3.04 -11.96
C TYR A 89 -12.31 3.80 -13.28
N ILE A 90 -12.10 5.12 -13.26
CA ILE A 90 -12.21 5.96 -14.45
C ILE A 90 -11.16 5.54 -15.49
N VAL A 91 -9.96 5.17 -15.04
CA VAL A 91 -8.85 4.78 -15.92
C VAL A 91 -8.94 3.32 -16.37
N THR A 92 -9.32 2.42 -15.45
CA THR A 92 -9.22 0.97 -15.68
C THR A 92 -10.54 0.33 -16.11
N GLN A 93 -11.67 1.00 -15.86
CA GLN A 93 -13.02 0.47 -16.06
C GLN A 93 -13.24 -0.91 -15.44
N ASN A 94 -12.48 -1.23 -14.38
CA ASN A 94 -12.48 -2.54 -13.75
C ASN A 94 -12.75 -2.39 -12.24
N ILE A 95 -13.79 -3.05 -11.77
CA ILE A 95 -14.23 -2.98 -10.37
C ILE A 95 -13.22 -3.63 -9.41
N ASP A 96 -12.59 -4.74 -9.81
CA ASP A 96 -11.63 -5.46 -8.96
C ASP A 96 -10.38 -4.62 -8.73
N ILE A 97 -9.86 -3.98 -9.79
CA ILE A 97 -8.71 -3.06 -9.67
C ILE A 97 -9.08 -1.86 -8.80
N THR A 98 -10.31 -1.37 -8.91
CA THR A 98 -10.81 -0.27 -8.07
C THR A 98 -10.90 -0.68 -6.60
N LEU A 99 -11.42 -1.87 -6.31
CA LEU A 99 -11.46 -2.42 -4.95
C LEU A 99 -10.06 -2.58 -4.37
N MET A 100 -9.10 -3.07 -5.16
CA MET A 100 -7.69 -3.14 -4.75
C MET A 100 -7.10 -1.74 -4.46
N ALA A 101 -7.40 -0.74 -5.29
CA ALA A 101 -6.97 0.63 -5.07
C ALA A 101 -7.58 1.23 -3.78
N VAL A 102 -8.86 0.95 -3.51
CA VAL A 102 -9.54 1.38 -2.28
C VAL A 102 -8.93 0.70 -1.05
N LEU A 103 -8.67 -0.61 -1.11
CA LEU A 103 -7.97 -1.35 -0.05
C LEU A 103 -6.59 -0.74 0.22
N ALA A 104 -5.82 -0.47 -0.83
CA ALA A 104 -4.52 0.20 -0.70
C ALA A 104 -4.64 1.59 -0.07
N ALA A 105 -5.67 2.38 -0.42
CA ALA A 105 -5.90 3.70 0.16
C ALA A 105 -6.29 3.64 1.65
N VAL A 106 -7.10 2.65 2.05
CA VAL A 106 -7.41 2.39 3.47
C VAL A 106 -6.14 2.04 4.23
N LEU A 107 -5.34 1.09 3.72
CA LEU A 107 -4.05 0.73 4.31
C LEU A 107 -3.12 1.95 4.42
N PHE A 108 -3.10 2.81 3.39
CA PHE A 108 -2.30 4.03 3.38
C PHE A 108 -2.72 4.97 4.49
N PHE A 109 -4.01 5.24 4.62
CA PHE A 109 -4.52 6.10 5.68
C PHE A 109 -4.18 5.55 7.07
N VAL A 110 -4.41 4.25 7.30
CA VAL A 110 -4.12 3.60 8.58
C VAL A 110 -2.62 3.65 8.90
N ALA A 111 -1.76 3.27 7.95
CA ALA A 111 -0.31 3.28 8.13
C ALA A 111 0.21 4.70 8.40
N ASP A 112 -0.26 5.70 7.65
CA ASP A 112 0.16 7.09 7.84
C ASP A 112 -0.20 7.60 9.24
N ARG A 113 -1.41 7.29 9.73
CA ARG A 113 -1.85 7.67 11.08
C ARG A 113 -1.09 6.94 12.17
N PHE A 114 -0.90 5.64 12.03
CA PHE A 114 -0.09 4.85 12.95
C PHE A 114 1.32 5.44 13.09
N PHE A 115 1.93 5.81 11.97
CA PHE A 115 3.24 6.42 11.90
C PHE A 115 3.31 7.83 12.48
N MET A 116 2.25 8.63 12.35
CA MET A 116 2.16 9.93 13.03
C MET A 116 2.03 9.78 14.55
N LEU A 117 1.14 8.91 15.02
CA LEU A 117 0.95 8.67 16.45
C LEU A 117 2.24 8.17 17.11
N LEU A 118 2.97 7.27 16.43
CA LEU A 118 4.27 6.79 16.92
C LEU A 118 5.34 7.87 16.97
N LYS A 119 5.32 8.84 16.04
CA LYS A 119 6.23 9.98 16.06
C LYS A 119 5.99 10.87 17.27
N ASP A 120 4.72 11.13 17.59
CA ASP A 120 4.36 12.04 18.68
C ASP A 120 4.52 11.37 20.06
N SER A 121 4.47 10.02 20.12
CA SER A 121 4.43 9.26 21.36
C SER A 121 5.80 8.83 21.95
N SER A 122 6.92 8.81 21.22
CA SER A 122 8.12 8.09 21.75
C SER A 122 9.50 8.69 21.50
N GLN A 123 10.37 8.50 22.52
CA GLN A 123 11.83 8.57 22.43
C GLN A 123 12.44 7.52 21.46
N ARG A 124 11.65 6.54 21.01
CA ARG A 124 12.06 5.45 20.10
C ARG A 124 11.83 5.78 18.62
N PHE A 125 11.54 7.04 18.29
CA PHE A 125 11.36 7.52 16.91
C PHE A 125 12.48 7.07 15.95
N TYR A 126 13.71 6.93 16.45
CA TYR A 126 14.84 6.44 15.65
C TYR A 126 14.65 5.03 15.09
N LEU A 127 14.07 4.10 15.86
CA LEU A 127 13.81 2.73 15.38
C LEU A 127 12.63 2.70 14.39
N VAL A 128 11.58 3.48 14.66
CA VAL A 128 10.37 3.53 13.84
C VAL A 128 10.61 4.25 12.51
N LYS A 129 11.53 5.23 12.46
CA LYS A 129 11.88 5.97 11.26
C LYS A 129 12.38 5.08 10.12
N ASN A 130 13.07 3.99 10.45
CA ASN A 130 13.64 3.06 9.46
C ASN A 130 12.73 1.86 9.15
N LEU A 131 11.68 1.63 9.94
CA LEU A 131 10.75 0.52 9.72
C LEU A 131 10.18 0.49 8.28
N PRO A 132 9.77 1.62 7.67
CA PRO A 132 9.30 1.60 6.29
C PRO A 132 10.32 1.10 5.26
N ILE A 133 11.60 1.40 5.48
CA ILE A 133 12.69 0.96 4.61
C ILE A 133 12.91 -0.54 4.78
N VAL A 134 12.92 -1.03 6.02
CA VAL A 134 13.02 -2.45 6.33
C VAL A 134 11.85 -3.22 5.72
N LEU A 135 10.62 -2.72 5.86
CA LEU A 135 9.44 -3.33 5.24
C LEU A 135 9.55 -3.33 3.71
N GLY A 136 9.93 -2.20 3.10
CA GLY A 136 10.17 -2.14 1.65
C GLY A 136 11.21 -3.16 1.18
N PHE A 137 12.32 -3.31 1.91
CA PHE A 137 13.34 -4.32 1.63
C PHE A 137 12.80 -5.75 1.73
N VAL A 138 12.02 -6.05 2.77
CA VAL A 138 11.35 -7.34 2.93
C VAL A 138 10.38 -7.60 1.78
N GLY A 139 9.57 -6.60 1.39
CA GLY A 139 8.65 -6.70 0.25
C GLY A 139 9.36 -7.02 -1.06
N VAL A 140 10.45 -6.30 -1.37
CA VAL A 140 11.29 -6.58 -2.55
C VAL A 140 11.89 -7.98 -2.47
N THR A 141 12.41 -8.38 -1.31
CA THR A 141 13.05 -9.70 -1.14
C THR A 141 12.05 -10.84 -1.36
N ILE A 142 10.84 -10.75 -0.78
CA ILE A 142 9.81 -11.78 -0.97
C ILE A 142 9.33 -11.80 -2.43
N MET A 143 9.19 -10.65 -3.07
CA MET A 143 8.84 -10.55 -4.49
C MET A 143 9.88 -11.26 -5.38
N VAL A 144 11.17 -11.02 -5.15
CA VAL A 144 12.27 -11.68 -5.91
C VAL A 144 12.37 -13.17 -5.57
N PHE A 145 12.17 -13.53 -4.30
CA PHE A 145 12.14 -14.95 -3.92
C PHE A 145 10.99 -15.67 -4.62
N GLY A 146 9.80 -15.07 -4.67
CA GLY A 146 8.64 -15.64 -5.35
C GLY A 146 8.83 -15.81 -6.86
N SER A 147 9.55 -14.89 -7.53
CA SER A 147 9.89 -15.04 -8.95
C SER A 147 10.85 -16.20 -9.23
N SER A 148 11.49 -16.75 -8.19
CA SER A 148 12.41 -17.88 -8.30
C SER A 148 11.69 -19.24 -8.30
N PHE A 149 10.38 -19.27 -8.00
CA PHE A 149 9.54 -20.47 -8.02
C PHE A 149 8.81 -20.64 -9.37
N VAL A 150 9.46 -20.24 -10.46
CA VAL A 150 8.98 -20.44 -11.84
C VAL A 150 9.59 -21.72 -12.40
#